data_AF-A0A925IHB7-F1
#
_entry.id   AF-A0A925IHB7-F1
#
_cell.length_a   1.000
_cell.length_b   1.000
_cell.length_c   1.000
_cell.angle_alpha   90.00
_cell.angle_beta   90.00
_cell.angle_gamma   90.00
#
_symmetry.space_group_name_H-M   'P 1'
#
loop_
_entity.id
_entity.type
_entity.pdbx_description
1 polymer ?
#
loop_
_entity_poly.entity_id
_entity_poly.type
_entity_poly.pdbx_seq_one_letter_code
_entity_poly.pdbx_strand_id
1 'polypeptide(L)'
;MALPHLIKYVYTHGTDEVIRRGKKIHAIGFVELVEYDDLFGSAIFRVKDDSYSTYYKVYIQKFKDAKATSLRCGCPYNLGDICRHEAAALFQLQEMIDRGHLQAEEIKYDQRHTVAKMKSIELKTLRLLSSPEVYEEAQNYLQSNKATIDHAENEMVKASVKLNGASYKVIIRKNEEKNFDTSCDYEDENHPLCLPKLIVFLQLLNIHGANYFETIRNWDKEKNKLLEAYGYSLKDDLKGKFEFAYKDGKPFLRVLDAGIKRVAQVASVSRPVLLPQKEKDADSHRGAETPEVLEETVVAPTQRLGVVFNFNKKNYPQFKVDVVIGEPNENSDAFAGTVEKLDISRYVNTDNLPEGDQDLLTLLRKLQESEINKYISRNSPFSGIWENIIHQEDDDLPDETKELMAEYLLPKLKKVFSESAGNPFIFLLQDKKTFKTNNLEQLQLQGEEAQPHFIIRTPVATGAPYTIQCRVKAGPLEFDLGDNEAASPLFFLYNN
;
A
#
# COMPACT_ATOMS: atom_id res chain seq x y z
N MET A 1 -10.08 -36.12 24.02
CA MET A 1 -9.13 -34.99 23.91
C MET A 1 -9.83 -33.76 24.46
N ALA A 2 -9.15 -32.94 25.27
CA ALA A 2 -9.73 -31.68 25.74
C ALA A 2 -9.93 -30.73 24.55
N LEU A 3 -11.07 -30.05 24.49
CA LEU A 3 -11.32 -29.04 23.45
C LEU A 3 -10.28 -27.92 23.58
N PRO A 4 -9.70 -27.42 22.47
CA PRO A 4 -8.86 -26.22 22.47
C PRO A 4 -9.57 -25.05 23.15
N HIS A 5 -8.83 -24.15 23.79
CA HIS A 5 -9.44 -23.15 24.67
C HIS A 5 -10.31 -22.14 23.91
N LEU A 6 -9.98 -21.79 22.66
CA LEU A 6 -10.82 -20.91 21.83
C LEU A 6 -12.16 -21.57 21.51
N ILE A 7 -12.14 -22.86 21.19
CA ILE A 7 -13.35 -23.65 20.94
C ILE A 7 -14.17 -23.79 22.22
N LYS A 8 -13.50 -24.07 23.34
CA LYS A 8 -14.14 -24.12 24.65
C LYS A 8 -14.80 -22.78 25.00
N TYR A 9 -14.16 -21.65 24.68
CA TYR A 9 -14.74 -20.32 24.86
C TYR A 9 -16.05 -20.16 24.09
N VAL A 10 -16.08 -20.57 22.81
CA VAL A 10 -17.30 -20.52 21.98
C VAL A 10 -18.43 -21.34 22.59
N TYR A 11 -18.16 -22.57 23.05
CA TYR A 11 -19.19 -23.41 23.67
C TYR A 11 -19.60 -22.98 25.08
N THR A 12 -18.78 -22.17 25.76
CA THR A 12 -19.09 -21.68 27.11
C THR A 12 -19.92 -20.40 27.07
N HIS A 13 -19.65 -19.51 26.11
CA HIS A 13 -20.27 -18.19 26.01
C HIS A 13 -21.31 -18.06 24.89
N GLY A 14 -21.32 -18.99 23.93
CA GLY A 14 -22.27 -18.99 22.82
C GLY A 14 -23.55 -19.77 23.13
N THR A 15 -24.69 -19.26 22.67
CA THR A 15 -25.94 -20.04 22.62
C THR A 15 -25.89 -21.04 21.46
N ASP A 16 -26.69 -22.12 21.53
CA ASP A 16 -26.74 -23.14 20.47
C ASP A 16 -27.00 -22.55 19.08
N GLU A 17 -27.86 -21.52 19.00
CA GLU A 17 -28.13 -20.84 17.74
C GLU A 17 -26.91 -20.06 17.22
N VAL A 18 -26.22 -19.31 18.09
CA VAL A 18 -25.01 -18.56 17.76
C VAL A 18 -23.91 -19.50 17.28
N ILE A 19 -23.71 -20.62 17.97
CA ILE A 19 -22.70 -21.62 17.62
C ILE A 19 -23.03 -22.25 16.27
N ARG A 20 -24.30 -22.64 16.03
CA ARG A 20 -24.73 -23.26 14.76
C ARG A 20 -24.55 -22.30 13.59
N ARG A 21 -24.96 -21.03 13.74
CA ARG A 21 -24.80 -20.02 12.68
C ARG A 21 -23.33 -19.64 12.47
N GLY A 22 -22.55 -19.50 13.54
CA GLY A 22 -21.12 -19.24 13.47
C GLY A 22 -20.35 -20.33 12.71
N LYS A 23 -20.65 -21.61 12.99
CA LYS A 23 -20.12 -22.75 12.21
C LYS A 23 -20.50 -22.71 10.74
N LYS A 24 -21.74 -22.29 10.43
CA LYS A 24 -22.21 -22.16 9.05
C LYS A 24 -21.42 -21.07 8.30
N ILE A 25 -21.22 -19.89 8.92
CA ILE A 25 -20.44 -18.79 8.35
C ILE A 25 -19.00 -19.22 8.08
N HIS A 26 -18.37 -19.89 9.05
CA HIS A 26 -17.04 -20.47 8.93
C HIS A 26 -16.96 -21.47 7.77
N ALA A 27 -17.87 -22.45 7.72
CA ALA A 27 -17.86 -23.50 6.70
C ALA A 27 -18.06 -22.98 5.26
N ILE A 28 -18.73 -21.85 5.09
CA ILE A 28 -18.93 -21.20 3.78
C ILE A 28 -17.69 -20.38 3.37
N GLY A 29 -16.72 -20.17 4.27
CA GLY A 29 -15.52 -19.36 3.99
C GLY A 29 -15.79 -17.86 4.05
N PHE A 30 -16.81 -17.43 4.81
CA PHE A 30 -17.19 -16.01 4.96
C PHE A 30 -16.40 -15.28 6.05
N VAL A 31 -15.21 -15.79 6.38
CA VAL A 31 -14.32 -15.26 7.40
C VAL A 31 -12.94 -15.03 6.77
N GLU A 32 -12.51 -13.78 6.72
CA GLU A 32 -11.22 -13.38 6.16
C GLU A 32 -10.35 -12.76 7.28
N LEU A 33 -9.10 -13.19 7.40
CA LEU A 33 -8.12 -12.56 8.29
C LEU A 33 -7.66 -11.23 7.67
N VAL A 34 -7.78 -10.14 8.42
CA VAL A 34 -7.38 -8.79 7.97
C VAL A 34 -6.04 -8.40 8.57
N GLU A 35 -5.89 -8.59 9.88
CA GLU A 35 -4.67 -8.26 10.61
C GLU A 35 -4.38 -9.39 11.61
N TYR A 36 -3.11 -9.75 11.72
CA TYR A 36 -2.61 -10.70 12.71
C TYR A 36 -1.38 -10.13 13.39
N ASP A 37 -1.39 -10.13 14.71
CA ASP A 37 -0.27 -9.72 15.52
C ASP A 37 0.02 -10.84 16.53
N ASP A 38 1.08 -11.59 16.27
CA ASP A 38 1.51 -12.71 17.11
C ASP A 38 2.03 -12.24 18.48
N LEU A 39 2.70 -11.08 18.52
CA LEU A 39 3.33 -10.54 19.72
C LEU A 39 2.27 -10.16 20.77
N PHE A 40 1.19 -9.51 20.33
CA PHE A 40 0.08 -9.15 21.21
C PHE A 40 -0.98 -10.24 21.34
N GLY A 41 -0.84 -11.33 20.58
CA GLY A 41 -1.88 -12.35 20.47
C GLY A 41 -3.21 -11.72 20.05
N SER A 42 -3.20 -10.84 19.04
CA SER A 42 -4.40 -10.18 18.54
C SER A 42 -4.64 -10.49 17.07
N ALA A 43 -5.91 -10.64 16.71
CA ALA A 43 -6.33 -10.94 15.35
C ALA A 43 -7.59 -10.16 15.01
N ILE A 44 -7.66 -9.64 13.79
CA ILE A 44 -8.83 -8.94 13.27
C ILE A 44 -9.35 -9.72 12.09
N PHE A 45 -10.62 -10.12 12.17
CA PHE A 45 -11.31 -10.81 11.10
C PHE A 45 -12.38 -9.92 10.49
N ARG A 46 -12.54 -10.02 9.17
CA ARG A 46 -13.70 -9.51 8.45
C ARG A 46 -14.64 -10.69 8.22
N VAL A 47 -15.84 -10.60 8.78
CA VAL A 47 -16.84 -11.66 8.73
C VAL A 47 -18.06 -11.19 7.97
N LYS A 48 -18.46 -11.92 6.94
CA LYS A 48 -19.71 -11.69 6.21
C LYS A 48 -20.87 -12.38 6.93
N ASP A 49 -22.01 -11.71 7.01
CA ASP A 49 -23.20 -12.27 7.61
C ASP A 49 -23.76 -13.45 6.78
N ASP A 50 -24.46 -14.40 7.42
CA ASP A 50 -25.06 -15.56 6.74
C ASP A 50 -26.38 -15.22 6.05
N SER A 51 -27.05 -14.17 6.53
CA SER A 51 -28.40 -13.78 6.10
C SER A 51 -28.37 -12.58 5.16
N TYR A 52 -27.39 -11.70 5.33
CA TYR A 52 -27.26 -10.44 4.59
C TYR A 52 -25.85 -10.32 4.01
N SER A 53 -25.67 -9.57 2.92
CA SER A 53 -24.35 -9.31 2.32
C SER A 53 -23.53 -8.25 3.08
N THR A 54 -23.77 -8.08 4.37
CA THR A 54 -23.07 -7.12 5.23
C THR A 54 -21.82 -7.74 5.85
N TYR A 55 -20.79 -6.91 6.05
CA TYR A 55 -19.52 -7.33 6.64
C TYR A 55 -19.33 -6.64 7.98
N TYR A 56 -18.92 -7.40 8.98
CA TYR A 56 -18.57 -6.90 10.30
C TYR A 56 -17.10 -7.22 10.60
N LYS A 57 -16.43 -6.31 11.30
CA LYS A 57 -15.08 -6.56 11.82
C LYS A 57 -15.20 -7.14 13.22
N VAL A 58 -14.48 -8.23 13.45
CA VAL A 58 -14.32 -8.89 14.75
C VAL A 58 -12.89 -8.70 15.20
N TYR A 59 -12.72 -8.09 16.36
CA TYR A 59 -11.45 -7.88 17.01
C TYR A 59 -11.28 -8.93 18.11
N ILE A 60 -10.20 -9.70 18.05
CA ILE A 60 -9.81 -10.71 19.03
C ILE A 60 -8.50 -10.24 19.66
N GLN A 61 -8.45 -10.13 20.98
CA GLN A 61 -7.24 -9.74 21.70
C GLN A 61 -6.87 -10.80 22.73
N LYS A 62 -5.57 -10.98 22.95
CA LYS A 62 -4.97 -11.93 23.90
C LYS A 62 -5.45 -13.36 23.70
N PHE A 63 -5.62 -13.81 22.45
CA PHE A 63 -6.14 -15.16 22.14
C PHE A 63 -5.24 -16.29 22.63
N LYS A 64 -3.97 -16.01 22.97
CA LYS A 64 -3.03 -16.99 23.56
C LYS A 64 -3.33 -17.29 25.05
N ASP A 65 -4.02 -16.38 25.76
CA ASP A 65 -4.37 -16.55 27.18
C ASP A 65 -5.88 -16.74 27.35
N ALA A 66 -6.27 -17.95 27.78
CA ALA A 66 -7.66 -18.34 27.98
C ALA A 66 -8.43 -17.49 29.01
N LYS A 67 -7.75 -16.81 29.95
CA LYS A 67 -8.40 -15.95 30.96
C LYS A 67 -8.51 -14.50 30.52
N ALA A 68 -7.63 -14.05 29.63
CA ALA A 68 -7.53 -12.67 29.21
C ALA A 68 -8.08 -12.42 27.79
N THR A 69 -8.52 -13.48 27.09
CA THR A 69 -9.10 -13.38 25.75
C THR A 69 -10.33 -12.47 25.76
N SER A 70 -10.34 -11.45 24.90
CA SER A 70 -11.48 -10.54 24.75
C SER A 70 -11.87 -10.39 23.28
N LEU A 71 -13.18 -10.32 23.04
CA LEU A 71 -13.78 -10.25 21.71
C LEU A 71 -14.59 -8.97 21.59
N ARG A 72 -14.56 -8.34 20.42
CA ARG A 72 -15.48 -7.27 20.05
C ARG A 72 -15.89 -7.37 18.59
N CYS A 73 -17.18 -7.49 18.33
CA CYS A 73 -17.75 -7.37 17.00
C CYS A 73 -18.42 -6.01 16.77
N GLY A 74 -18.31 -5.48 15.55
CA GLY A 74 -19.07 -4.30 15.11
C GLY A 74 -20.54 -4.57 14.76
N CYS A 75 -21.07 -5.77 15.02
CA CYS A 75 -22.46 -6.11 14.71
C CYS A 75 -23.45 -5.49 15.72
N PRO A 76 -24.70 -5.21 15.31
CA PRO A 76 -25.72 -4.64 16.21
C PRO A 76 -26.25 -5.64 17.25
N TYR A 77 -25.72 -6.86 17.31
CA TYR A 77 -26.14 -7.89 18.26
C TYR A 77 -25.61 -7.60 19.68
N ASN A 78 -26.52 -7.50 20.65
CA ASN A 78 -26.21 -7.20 22.05
C ASN A 78 -26.94 -8.13 23.06
N LEU A 79 -27.52 -9.22 22.56
CA LEU A 79 -28.39 -10.12 23.35
C LEU A 79 -27.64 -11.31 23.98
N GLY A 80 -26.33 -11.43 23.78
CA GLY A 80 -25.52 -12.51 24.34
C GLY A 80 -24.04 -12.11 24.49
N ASP A 81 -23.28 -12.96 25.18
CA ASP A 81 -21.85 -12.75 25.45
C ASP A 81 -20.99 -12.75 24.19
N ILE A 82 -21.36 -13.60 23.22
CA ILE A 82 -20.75 -13.61 21.89
C ILE A 82 -21.80 -13.65 20.78
N CYS A 83 -21.48 -13.06 19.64
CA CYS A 83 -22.30 -13.08 18.43
C CYS A 83 -21.88 -14.21 17.46
N ARG A 84 -22.71 -14.47 16.44
CA ARG A 84 -22.41 -15.47 15.39
C ARG A 84 -21.11 -15.18 14.62
N HIS A 85 -20.75 -13.90 14.47
CA HIS A 85 -19.53 -13.49 13.77
C HIS A 85 -18.29 -13.74 14.63
N GLU A 86 -18.36 -13.51 15.94
CA GLU A 86 -17.28 -13.82 16.89
C GLU A 86 -17.04 -15.32 16.97
N ALA A 87 -18.12 -16.11 17.03
CA ALA A 87 -18.02 -17.57 16.98
C ALA A 87 -17.33 -18.03 15.68
N ALA A 88 -17.73 -17.49 14.52
CA ALA A 88 -17.11 -17.81 13.23
C ALA A 88 -15.62 -17.43 13.17
N ALA A 89 -15.26 -16.26 13.66
CA ALA A 89 -13.87 -15.79 13.73
C ALA A 89 -13.02 -16.67 14.65
N LEU A 90 -13.56 -17.13 15.78
CA LEU A 90 -12.85 -18.04 16.69
C LEU A 90 -12.65 -19.44 16.11
N PHE A 91 -13.64 -19.98 15.36
CA PHE A 91 -13.45 -21.23 14.63
C PHE A 91 -12.34 -21.10 13.58
N GLN A 92 -12.33 -20.00 12.83
CA GLN A 92 -11.33 -19.75 11.80
C GLN A 92 -9.94 -19.60 12.41
N LEU A 93 -9.83 -18.84 13.51
CA LEU A 93 -8.58 -18.66 14.23
C LEU A 93 -8.04 -20.00 14.75
N GLN A 94 -8.88 -20.85 15.32
CA GLN A 94 -8.46 -22.17 15.76
C GLN A 94 -7.99 -23.04 14.59
N GLU A 95 -8.71 -23.06 13.47
CA GLU A 95 -8.31 -23.84 12.28
C GLU A 95 -6.96 -23.37 11.73
N MET A 96 -6.72 -22.05 11.72
CA MET A 96 -5.44 -21.47 11.29
C MET A 96 -4.29 -21.80 12.25
N ILE A 97 -4.55 -21.87 13.57
CA ILE A 97 -3.58 -22.34 14.57
C ILE A 97 -3.28 -23.82 14.35
N ASP A 98 -4.31 -24.66 14.19
CA ASP A 98 -4.18 -26.11 14.05
C ASP A 98 -3.44 -26.49 12.75
N ARG A 99 -3.59 -25.68 11.69
CA ARG A 99 -2.87 -25.82 10.41
C ARG A 99 -1.45 -25.26 10.43
N GLY A 100 -1.01 -24.63 11.53
CA GLY A 100 0.31 -24.02 11.63
C GLY A 100 0.50 -22.75 10.78
N HIS A 101 -0.57 -22.21 10.19
CA HIS A 101 -0.50 -21.00 9.35
C HIS A 101 -0.18 -19.71 10.14
N LEU A 102 -0.25 -19.78 11.48
CA LEU A 102 -0.04 -18.65 12.39
C LEU A 102 1.22 -18.78 13.25
N GLN A 103 2.01 -19.85 13.08
CA GLN A 103 3.29 -19.99 13.76
C GLN A 103 4.32 -19.13 13.02
N ALA A 104 4.65 -17.97 13.59
CA ALA A 104 5.89 -17.30 13.25
C ALA A 104 7.05 -18.22 13.64
N GLU A 105 8.01 -18.43 12.75
CA GLU A 105 9.31 -19.00 13.10
C GLU A 105 9.86 -18.24 14.32
N GLU A 106 10.59 -18.92 15.22
CA GLU A 106 11.26 -18.26 16.34
C GLU A 106 12.17 -17.13 15.79
N ILE A 107 11.68 -15.89 15.84
CA ILE A 107 12.41 -14.72 15.32
C ILE A 107 13.59 -14.49 16.25
N LYS A 108 14.79 -14.89 15.79
CA LYS A 108 16.05 -14.55 16.43
C LYS A 108 16.48 -13.17 15.99
N TYR A 109 16.66 -12.26 16.95
CA TYR A 109 17.13 -10.90 16.69
C TYR A 109 18.67 -10.82 16.71
N ASP A 110 19.26 -10.30 15.64
CA ASP A 110 20.67 -9.88 15.66
C ASP A 110 20.77 -8.43 16.17
N GLN A 111 21.33 -8.26 17.37
CA GLN A 111 21.44 -6.95 18.02
C GLN A 111 22.35 -5.96 17.28
N ARG A 112 23.16 -6.42 16.32
CA ARG A 112 23.94 -5.54 15.44
C ARG A 112 23.05 -4.65 14.58
N HIS A 113 21.84 -5.09 14.26
CA HIS A 113 20.86 -4.25 13.58
C HIS A 113 19.42 -4.67 13.92
N THR A 114 18.76 -3.87 14.76
CA THR A 114 17.33 -4.04 15.06
C THR A 114 16.58 -2.72 14.88
N VAL A 115 15.33 -2.82 14.41
CA VAL A 115 14.46 -1.66 14.18
C VAL A 115 13.40 -1.58 15.27
N ALA A 116 13.45 -0.52 16.07
CA ALA A 116 12.43 -0.20 17.07
C ALA A 116 11.34 0.68 16.43
N LYS A 117 10.16 0.08 16.22
CA LYS A 117 9.00 0.73 15.60
C LYS A 117 8.32 1.72 16.55
N MET A 118 8.84 2.94 16.63
CA MET A 118 8.24 4.06 17.37
C MET A 118 8.70 5.41 16.81
N LYS A 119 7.82 6.42 16.80
CA LYS A 119 8.11 7.77 16.25
C LYS A 119 8.80 8.71 17.24
N SER A 120 8.50 8.52 18.51
CA SER A 120 9.00 9.24 19.68
C SER A 120 9.39 8.20 20.74
N ILE A 121 10.28 8.58 21.65
CA ILE A 121 10.71 7.67 22.71
C ILE A 121 9.58 7.55 23.75
N GLU A 122 8.93 6.39 23.83
CA GLU A 122 7.77 6.15 24.69
C GLU A 122 8.01 4.96 25.63
N LEU A 123 7.75 5.14 26.94
CA LEU A 123 7.95 4.09 27.95
C LEU A 123 7.16 2.82 27.66
N LYS A 124 5.92 2.93 27.18
CA LYS A 124 5.07 1.78 26.87
C LYS A 124 5.67 0.91 25.77
N THR A 125 6.22 1.56 24.75
CA THR A 125 6.81 0.88 23.59
C THR A 125 8.18 0.30 23.93
N LEU A 126 8.99 1.00 24.74
CA LEU A 126 10.25 0.44 25.25
C LEU A 126 10.02 -0.86 26.04
N ARG A 127 9.01 -0.91 26.92
CA ARG A 127 8.64 -2.12 27.67
C ARG A 127 8.17 -3.27 26.80
N LEU A 128 7.59 -2.97 25.65
CA LEU A 128 7.08 -3.97 24.71
C LEU A 128 8.21 -4.57 23.86
N LEU A 129 9.20 -3.75 23.48
CA LEU A 129 10.30 -4.14 22.62
C LEU A 129 11.47 -4.80 23.38
N SER A 130 11.30 -5.06 24.68
CA SER A 130 12.30 -5.64 25.57
C SER A 130 11.66 -6.61 26.55
N SER A 131 12.46 -7.46 27.20
CA SER A 131 11.95 -8.27 28.32
C SER A 131 11.67 -7.40 29.57
N PRO A 132 10.73 -7.80 30.45
CA PRO A 132 10.49 -7.12 31.71
C PRO A 132 11.73 -7.04 32.61
N GLU A 133 12.52 -8.13 32.65
CA GLU A 133 13.74 -8.25 33.46
C GLU A 133 14.81 -7.24 33.00
N VAL A 134 15.07 -7.17 31.70
CA VAL A 134 16.05 -6.26 31.11
C VAL A 134 15.62 -4.80 31.29
N TYR A 135 14.31 -4.54 31.23
CA TYR A 135 13.77 -3.20 31.47
C TYR A 135 14.01 -2.74 32.91
N GLU A 136 13.74 -3.59 33.91
CA GLU A 136 14.01 -3.29 35.33
C GLU A 136 15.50 -3.12 35.60
N GLU A 137 16.34 -3.97 35.01
CA GLU A 137 17.80 -3.87 35.11
C GLU A 137 18.32 -2.54 34.54
N ALA A 138 17.81 -2.11 33.38
CA ALA A 138 18.14 -0.81 32.80
C ALA A 138 17.74 0.37 33.71
N GLN A 139 16.58 0.28 34.38
CA GLN A 139 16.16 1.31 35.34
C GLN A 139 17.06 1.35 36.57
N ASN A 140 17.42 0.19 37.12
CA ASN A 140 18.32 0.09 38.27
C ASN A 140 19.73 0.60 37.92
N TYR A 141 20.22 0.30 36.71
CA TYR A 141 21.49 0.82 36.22
C TYR A 141 21.51 2.35 36.23
N LEU A 142 20.45 3.00 35.74
CA LEU A 142 20.36 4.45 35.63
C LEU A 142 20.22 5.19 36.97
N GLN A 143 19.98 4.49 38.08
CA GLN A 143 19.99 5.10 39.42
C GLN A 143 21.41 5.41 39.91
N SER A 144 22.38 4.57 39.55
CA SER A 144 23.77 4.67 40.05
C SER A 144 24.79 5.00 38.96
N ASN A 145 24.47 4.70 37.70
CA ASN A 145 25.36 4.86 36.55
C ASN A 145 24.68 5.63 35.42
N LYS A 146 25.47 6.08 34.44
CA LYS A 146 24.99 6.71 33.21
C LYS A 146 25.80 6.22 32.02
N ALA A 147 25.15 6.09 30.88
CA ALA A 147 25.80 5.91 29.58
C ALA A 147 26.57 7.19 29.21
N THR A 148 27.73 7.01 28.58
CA THR A 148 28.53 8.13 28.03
C THR A 148 28.07 8.41 26.61
N ILE A 149 27.61 9.62 26.32
CA ILE A 149 27.19 10.00 24.96
C ILE A 149 28.42 10.53 24.22
N ASP A 150 28.86 9.81 23.19
CA ASP A 150 30.06 10.13 22.43
C ASP A 150 29.76 11.10 21.26
N HIS A 151 28.58 10.96 20.65
CA HIS A 151 28.14 11.78 19.51
C HIS A 151 26.62 11.89 19.50
N ALA A 152 26.07 13.10 19.29
CA ALA A 152 24.63 13.34 19.23
C ALA A 152 24.30 14.46 18.24
N GLU A 153 24.29 14.14 16.96
CA GLU A 153 24.00 15.08 15.87
C GLU A 153 23.31 14.36 14.70
N ASN A 154 22.58 15.10 13.86
CA ASN A 154 21.94 14.59 12.64
C ASN A 154 20.98 13.41 12.88
N GLU A 155 20.14 13.50 13.92
CA GLU A 155 19.21 12.42 14.32
C GLU A 155 19.91 11.08 14.66
N MET A 156 21.21 11.12 14.99
CA MET A 156 22.00 9.96 15.38
C MET A 156 22.68 10.19 16.73
N VAL A 157 22.51 9.23 17.63
CA VAL A 157 23.20 9.15 18.92
C VAL A 157 24.11 7.93 18.94
N LYS A 158 25.39 8.16 19.28
CA LYS A 158 26.36 7.11 19.60
C LYS A 158 26.70 7.24 21.08
N ALA A 159 26.59 6.15 21.80
CA ALA A 159 26.86 6.11 23.23
C ALA A 159 27.64 4.85 23.61
N SER A 160 28.37 4.94 24.70
CA SER A 160 29.12 3.84 25.29
C SER A 160 28.56 3.51 26.67
N VAL A 161 28.16 2.26 26.89
CA VAL A 161 27.58 1.75 28.13
C VAL A 161 28.54 0.75 28.77
N LYS A 162 28.92 0.97 30.03
CA LYS A 162 29.79 0.05 30.78
C LYS A 162 28.95 -0.94 31.57
N LEU A 163 29.05 -2.22 31.22
CA LEU A 163 28.35 -3.32 31.89
C LEU A 163 29.35 -4.44 32.22
N ASN A 164 29.36 -4.91 33.46
CA ASN A 164 30.19 -6.05 33.91
C ASN A 164 31.68 -5.98 33.51
N GLY A 165 32.26 -4.77 33.48
CA GLY A 165 33.66 -4.54 33.09
C GLY A 165 33.91 -4.44 31.58
N ALA A 166 32.91 -4.71 30.73
CA ALA A 166 32.95 -4.50 29.28
C ALA A 166 32.28 -3.17 28.89
N SER A 167 32.70 -2.58 27.77
CA SER A 167 32.13 -1.35 27.23
C SER A 167 31.42 -1.64 25.91
N TYR A 168 30.10 -1.50 25.90
CA TYR A 168 29.26 -1.73 24.74
C TYR A 168 28.98 -0.42 24.02
N LYS A 169 29.23 -0.40 22.72
CA LYS A 169 28.87 0.72 21.86
C LYS A 169 27.42 0.54 21.40
N VAL A 170 26.65 1.60 21.52
CA VAL A 170 25.25 1.67 21.13
C VAL A 170 25.09 2.78 20.12
N ILE A 171 24.47 2.47 18.99
CA ILE A 171 24.11 3.45 17.97
C ILE A 171 22.60 3.45 17.85
N ILE A 172 21.99 4.64 17.94
CA ILE A 172 20.56 4.85 17.73
C ILE A 172 20.43 5.93 16.67
N ARG A 173 19.70 5.65 15.59
CA ARG A 173 19.46 6.59 14.49
C ARG A 173 17.98 6.61 14.15
N LYS A 174 17.43 7.80 13.89
CA LYS A 174 16.09 7.91 13.30
C LYS A 174 16.17 7.65 11.79
N ASN A 175 15.36 6.72 11.29
CA ASN A 175 15.30 6.36 9.87
C ASN A 175 14.28 7.21 9.10
N GLU A 176 14.19 7.03 7.78
CA GLU A 176 13.30 7.82 6.92
C GLU A 176 11.81 7.60 7.23
N GLU A 177 11.45 6.41 7.71
CA GLU A 177 10.09 6.08 8.18
C GLU A 177 9.76 6.67 9.56
N LYS A 178 10.71 7.40 10.16
CA LYS A 178 10.66 7.96 11.52
C LYS A 178 10.72 6.92 12.65
N ASN A 179 11.10 5.68 12.36
CA ASN A 179 11.40 4.65 13.35
C ASN A 179 12.87 4.77 13.82
N PHE A 180 13.26 4.00 14.85
CA PHE A 180 14.63 4.01 15.37
C PHE A 180 15.39 2.75 14.96
N ASP A 181 16.44 2.92 14.19
CA ASP A 181 17.42 1.86 13.92
C ASP A 181 18.43 1.83 15.08
N THR A 182 18.67 0.64 15.60
CA THR A 182 19.53 0.45 16.78
C THR A 182 20.56 -0.64 16.54
N SER A 183 21.76 -0.44 17.07
CA SER A 183 22.89 -1.35 16.89
C SER A 183 23.68 -1.47 18.18
N CYS A 184 24.02 -2.70 18.57
CA CYS A 184 24.88 -3.01 19.70
C CYS A 184 25.50 -4.42 19.56
N ASP A 185 26.67 -4.65 20.15
CA ASP A 185 27.36 -5.94 20.17
C ASP A 185 26.94 -6.83 21.37
N TYR A 186 25.87 -6.49 22.07
CA TYR A 186 25.35 -7.27 23.20
C TYR A 186 24.41 -8.37 22.69
N GLU A 187 24.55 -9.60 23.17
CA GLU A 187 23.73 -10.73 22.73
C GLU A 187 22.36 -10.74 23.43
N ASP A 188 21.29 -10.66 22.63
CA ASP A 188 19.90 -10.87 23.05
C ASP A 188 19.10 -11.32 21.81
N GLU A 189 18.83 -12.62 21.69
CA GLU A 189 18.14 -13.16 20.52
C GLU A 189 16.60 -13.01 20.60
N ASN A 190 16.06 -12.71 21.78
CA ASN A 190 14.63 -12.84 22.05
C ASN A 190 13.85 -11.54 21.83
N HIS A 191 14.51 -10.38 21.96
CA HIS A 191 13.84 -9.08 21.90
C HIS A 191 14.58 -8.07 21.00
N PRO A 192 13.86 -7.14 20.34
CA PRO A 192 14.49 -6.10 19.52
C PRO A 192 15.45 -5.17 20.28
N LEU A 193 15.21 -4.90 21.57
CA LEU A 193 16.01 -4.01 22.40
C LEU A 193 16.72 -4.76 23.52
N CYS A 194 18.03 -4.92 23.39
CA CYS A 194 18.89 -5.42 24.46
C CYS A 194 19.17 -4.38 25.56
N LEU A 195 19.76 -4.83 26.67
CA LEU A 195 20.05 -4.03 27.88
C LEU A 195 20.77 -2.70 27.60
N PRO A 196 21.91 -2.66 26.87
CA PRO A 196 22.58 -1.38 26.58
C PRO A 196 21.72 -0.39 25.80
N LYS A 197 20.94 -0.88 24.82
CA LYS A 197 20.07 -0.03 24.01
C LYS A 197 19.00 0.63 24.87
N LEU A 198 18.37 -0.15 25.75
CA LEU A 198 17.37 0.33 26.71
C LEU A 198 17.92 1.39 27.67
N ILE A 199 19.12 1.19 28.20
CA ILE A 199 19.80 2.15 29.09
C ILE A 199 19.94 3.51 28.38
N VAL A 200 20.38 3.51 27.11
CA VAL A 200 20.53 4.75 26.34
C VAL A 200 19.18 5.40 26.07
N PHE A 201 18.16 4.64 25.63
CA PHE A 201 16.82 5.19 25.39
C PHE A 201 16.21 5.82 26.65
N LEU A 202 16.26 5.12 27.79
CA LEU A 202 15.73 5.62 29.05
C LEU A 202 16.51 6.84 29.55
N GLN A 203 17.84 6.88 29.38
CA GLN A 203 18.64 8.05 29.73
C GLN A 203 18.26 9.26 28.87
N LEU A 204 18.17 9.10 27.55
CA LEU A 204 17.78 10.17 26.64
C LEU A 204 16.37 10.69 26.96
N LEU A 205 15.44 9.78 27.25
CA LEU A 205 14.09 10.13 27.63
C LEU A 205 14.04 10.94 28.94
N ASN A 206 14.80 10.53 29.96
CA ASN A 206 14.81 11.19 31.27
C ASN A 206 15.48 12.57 31.24
N ILE A 207 16.51 12.76 30.40
CA ILE A 207 17.28 14.01 30.36
C ILE A 207 16.67 15.00 29.36
N HIS A 208 16.28 14.54 28.18
CA HIS A 208 15.90 15.40 27.05
C HIS A 208 14.43 15.26 26.62
N GLY A 209 13.73 14.23 27.08
CA GLY A 209 12.33 13.98 26.73
C GLY A 209 12.12 13.20 25.43
N ALA A 210 10.86 12.92 25.12
CA ALA A 210 10.44 11.99 24.06
C ALA A 210 10.85 12.40 22.63
N ASN A 211 11.03 13.70 22.40
CA ASN A 211 11.29 14.28 21.07
C ASN A 211 12.75 14.72 20.89
N TYR A 212 13.68 14.19 21.71
CA TYR A 212 15.09 14.59 21.66
C TYR A 212 15.72 14.48 20.26
N PHE A 213 15.42 13.42 19.51
CA PHE A 213 15.97 13.24 18.17
C PHE A 213 15.52 14.32 17.17
N GLU A 214 14.39 14.99 17.42
CA GLU A 214 13.92 16.11 16.61
C GLU A 214 14.71 17.40 16.89
N THR A 215 15.26 17.55 18.10
CA THR A 215 16.04 18.74 18.49
C THR A 215 17.45 18.72 17.91
N ILE A 216 18.02 17.53 17.70
CA ILE A 216 19.34 17.32 17.07
C ILE A 216 19.25 17.07 15.55
N ARG A 217 18.08 17.34 14.95
CA ARG A 217 17.85 17.18 13.53
C ARG A 217 18.58 18.24 12.72
N ASN A 218 19.23 17.81 11.64
CA ASN A 218 19.91 18.72 10.73
C ASN A 218 18.89 19.37 9.78
N TRP A 219 18.71 20.67 9.95
CA TRP A 219 17.82 21.49 9.14
C TRP A 219 18.55 22.24 8.01
N ASP A 220 19.85 22.00 7.79
CA ASP A 220 20.67 22.77 6.86
C ASP A 220 20.15 22.69 5.42
N LYS A 221 19.66 21.52 5.00
CA LYS A 221 19.03 21.35 3.68
C LYS A 221 17.77 22.21 3.54
N GLU A 222 16.93 22.24 4.58
CA GLU A 222 15.68 22.99 4.55
C GLU A 222 15.93 24.50 4.69
N LYS A 223 16.89 24.89 5.52
CA LYS A 223 17.35 26.29 5.65
C LYS A 223 17.96 26.79 4.34
N ASN A 224 18.80 26.00 3.68
CA ASN A 224 19.31 26.34 2.35
C ASN A 224 18.18 26.50 1.33
N LYS A 225 17.21 25.58 1.30
CA LYS A 225 16.05 25.69 0.41
C LYS A 225 15.21 26.96 0.65
N LEU A 226 15.10 27.40 1.91
CA LEU A 226 14.43 28.65 2.26
C LEU A 226 15.23 29.88 1.82
N LEU A 227 16.56 29.83 1.90
CA LEU A 227 17.46 30.89 1.47
C LEU A 227 17.60 30.97 -0.06
N GLU A 228 17.52 29.84 -0.77
CA GLU A 228 17.57 29.73 -2.23
C GLU A 228 16.47 30.57 -2.90
N ALA A 229 15.28 30.66 -2.28
CA ALA A 229 14.20 31.53 -2.76
C ALA A 229 14.58 33.03 -2.83
N TYR A 230 15.64 33.41 -2.12
CA TYR A 230 16.20 34.76 -2.09
C TYR A 230 17.61 34.83 -2.70
N GLY A 231 18.12 33.72 -3.25
CA GLY A 231 19.46 33.63 -3.86
C GLY A 231 20.62 33.57 -2.87
N TYR A 232 20.37 33.14 -1.62
CA TYR A 232 21.39 33.01 -0.57
C TYR A 232 21.61 31.54 -0.18
N SER A 233 22.74 31.27 0.46
CA SER A 233 23.10 29.98 1.06
C SER A 233 23.55 30.15 2.51
N LEU A 234 23.61 29.06 3.28
CA LEU A 234 24.18 29.06 4.64
C LEU A 234 25.68 29.41 4.69
N LYS A 235 26.36 29.50 3.54
CA LYS A 235 27.77 29.92 3.44
C LYS A 235 27.94 31.43 3.30
N ASP A 236 26.85 32.17 3.08
CA ASP A 236 26.86 33.63 2.88
C ASP A 236 26.68 34.39 4.20
N ASP A 237 26.99 35.69 4.21
CA ASP A 237 26.73 36.54 5.38
C ASP A 237 25.24 36.89 5.50
N LEU A 238 24.56 36.17 6.40
CA LEU A 238 23.13 36.28 6.69
C LEU A 238 22.81 37.30 7.80
N LYS A 239 23.83 37.89 8.44
CA LYS A 239 23.67 38.73 9.63
C LYS A 239 22.90 40.02 9.29
N GLY A 240 21.75 40.22 9.93
CA GLY A 240 20.88 41.38 9.71
C GLY A 240 19.97 41.29 8.47
N LYS A 241 20.09 40.24 7.66
CA LYS A 241 19.28 40.02 6.45
C LYS A 241 18.15 39.03 6.68
N PHE A 242 18.46 37.91 7.35
CA PHE A 242 17.50 36.86 7.64
C PHE A 242 17.61 36.37 9.08
N GLU A 243 16.48 35.97 9.65
CA GLU A 243 16.40 35.31 10.95
C GLU A 243 15.63 34.00 10.81
N PHE A 244 16.19 32.90 11.33
CA PHE A 244 15.49 31.62 11.40
C PHE A 244 14.70 31.53 12.69
N ALA A 245 13.39 31.41 12.58
CA ALA A 245 12.52 31.11 13.72
C ALA A 245 11.92 29.70 13.54
N TYR A 246 11.53 29.05 14.63
CA TYR A 246 10.94 27.71 14.61
C TYR A 246 9.46 27.81 14.98
N LYS A 247 8.59 27.34 14.10
CA LYS A 247 7.14 27.22 14.36
C LYS A 247 6.74 25.78 14.11
N ASP A 248 6.13 25.16 15.11
CA ASP A 248 5.70 23.75 15.07
C ASP A 248 6.85 22.77 14.70
N GLY A 249 8.06 23.04 15.20
CA GLY A 249 9.24 22.20 14.97
C GLY A 249 9.86 22.31 13.57
N LYS A 250 9.33 23.17 12.67
CA LYS A 250 9.91 23.44 11.35
C LYS A 250 10.60 24.80 11.30
N PRO A 251 11.78 24.91 10.67
CA PRO A 251 12.45 26.19 10.47
C PRO A 251 11.67 27.04 9.47
N PHE A 252 11.45 28.31 9.79
CA PHE A 252 10.91 29.29 8.86
C PHE A 252 11.80 30.54 8.84
N LEU A 253 11.96 31.12 7.66
CA LEU A 253 12.83 32.26 7.41
C LEU A 253 12.04 33.56 7.54
N ARG A 254 12.43 34.44 8.45
CA ARG A 254 11.99 35.83 8.52
C ARG A 254 13.00 36.70 7.78
N VAL A 255 12.50 37.57 6.90
CA VAL A 255 13.31 38.55 6.18
C VAL A 255 13.33 39.83 7.02
N LEU A 256 14.50 40.28 7.45
CA LEU A 256 14.68 41.50 8.24
C LEU A 256 14.95 42.71 7.35
N ASP A 257 15.64 42.50 6.24
CA ASP A 257 15.97 43.56 5.28
C ASP A 257 14.83 43.76 4.25
N ALA A 258 14.20 44.93 4.29
CA ALA A 258 13.12 45.30 3.38
C ALA A 258 13.56 45.46 1.90
N GLY A 259 14.86 45.51 1.62
CA GLY A 259 15.41 45.57 0.27
C GLY A 259 15.52 44.22 -0.45
N ILE A 260 15.37 43.10 0.28
CA ILE A 260 15.54 41.76 -0.28
C ILE A 260 14.23 41.31 -0.94
N LYS A 261 14.27 41.14 -2.27
CA LYS A 261 13.16 40.61 -3.06
C LYS A 261 13.43 39.14 -3.40
N ARG A 262 12.36 38.34 -3.43
CA ARG A 262 12.44 36.94 -3.88
C ARG A 262 12.96 36.91 -5.31
N VAL A 263 13.88 35.99 -5.58
CA VAL A 263 14.32 35.70 -6.94
C VAL A 263 13.09 35.13 -7.66
N ALA A 264 12.73 35.75 -8.79
CA ALA A 264 11.60 35.31 -9.58
C ALA A 264 11.83 33.85 -10.01
N GLN A 265 11.12 32.92 -9.38
CA GLN A 265 11.05 31.56 -9.86
C GLN A 265 10.36 31.58 -11.22
N VAL A 266 10.99 30.93 -12.20
CA VAL A 266 10.35 30.61 -13.48
C VAL A 266 9.03 29.92 -13.17
N ALA A 267 7.96 30.48 -13.72
CA ALA A 267 6.58 30.24 -13.33
C ALA A 267 6.23 28.74 -13.23
N SER A 268 6.02 28.27 -12.01
CA SER A 268 5.17 27.10 -11.77
C SER A 268 3.72 27.51 -12.02
N VAL A 269 3.06 26.76 -12.90
CA VAL A 269 1.67 26.95 -13.35
C VAL A 269 0.74 27.34 -12.19
N SER A 270 0.12 28.52 -12.32
CA SER A 270 -0.75 29.13 -11.34
C SER A 270 -2.03 28.32 -11.14
N ARG A 271 -2.28 27.92 -9.89
CA ARG A 271 -3.58 27.48 -9.38
C ARG A 271 -4.55 28.69 -9.38
N PRO A 272 -5.73 28.64 -10.01
CA PRO A 272 -6.68 29.74 -9.92
C PRO A 272 -7.23 29.88 -8.50
N VAL A 273 -7.10 31.07 -7.95
CA VAL A 273 -7.74 31.51 -6.70
C VAL A 273 -9.14 32.00 -7.05
N LEU A 274 -10.15 31.42 -6.42
CA LEU A 274 -11.54 31.89 -6.48
C LEU A 274 -11.64 33.27 -5.80
N LEU A 275 -12.03 34.29 -6.56
CA LEU A 275 -12.43 35.60 -6.04
C LEU A 275 -13.91 35.54 -5.58
N PRO A 276 -14.24 35.99 -4.35
CA PRO A 276 -15.63 36.12 -3.91
C PRO A 276 -16.32 37.28 -4.65
N GLN A 277 -17.39 37.00 -5.39
CA GLN A 277 -18.26 38.04 -5.94
C GLN A 277 -19.11 38.67 -4.83
N LYS A 278 -19.15 39.99 -4.87
CA LYS A 278 -19.83 40.89 -3.92
C LYS A 278 -21.25 41.13 -4.43
N GLU A 279 -22.22 40.94 -3.54
CA GLU A 279 -23.65 41.22 -3.75
C GLU A 279 -23.89 42.70 -4.11
N LYS A 280 -24.81 42.94 -5.05
CA LYS A 280 -25.52 44.20 -5.20
C LYS A 280 -26.98 43.92 -5.55
N ASP A 281 -27.85 44.33 -4.65
CA ASP A 281 -29.31 44.38 -4.78
C ASP A 281 -29.78 45.57 -5.65
N ALA A 282 -31.02 45.39 -6.16
CA ALA A 282 -32.04 46.38 -6.53
C ALA A 282 -31.78 47.24 -7.80
N ASP A 283 -32.72 47.45 -8.73
CA ASP A 283 -34.18 47.39 -8.63
C ASP A 283 -34.86 47.38 -10.02
N SER A 284 -36.09 46.82 -10.06
CA SER A 284 -37.24 47.19 -10.91
C SER A 284 -37.22 46.93 -12.44
N HIS A 285 -38.06 46.01 -12.94
CA HIS A 285 -39.46 46.27 -13.30
C HIS A 285 -40.19 45.01 -13.82
N ARG A 286 -41.50 45.01 -13.53
CA ARG A 286 -42.53 43.98 -13.75
C ARG A 286 -42.75 43.61 -15.22
N GLY A 287 -43.06 42.33 -15.42
CA GLY A 287 -43.82 41.82 -16.56
C GLY A 287 -44.11 40.34 -16.33
N ALA A 288 -45.34 40.02 -15.94
CA ALA A 288 -45.77 38.67 -15.62
C ALA A 288 -45.92 37.85 -16.90
N GLU A 289 -45.29 36.68 -16.94
CA GLU A 289 -45.68 35.55 -17.79
C GLU A 289 -45.22 34.25 -17.13
N THR A 290 -46.02 33.22 -17.35
CA THR A 290 -46.11 31.88 -16.74
C THR A 290 -44.79 31.14 -16.48
N PRO A 291 -44.70 30.31 -15.42
CA PRO A 291 -43.51 29.48 -15.20
C PRO A 291 -43.51 28.30 -16.17
N GLU A 292 -42.71 28.41 -17.23
CA GLU A 292 -42.17 27.23 -17.90
C GLU A 292 -41.13 26.60 -16.96
N VAL A 293 -41.39 25.34 -16.64
CA VAL A 293 -40.44 24.44 -15.99
C VAL A 293 -39.27 24.28 -16.95
N LEU A 294 -38.17 24.98 -16.68
CA LEU A 294 -36.89 24.66 -17.28
C LEU A 294 -36.45 23.33 -16.67
N GLU A 295 -36.66 22.26 -17.43
CA GLU A 295 -36.00 20.99 -17.23
C GLU A 295 -34.49 21.26 -17.15
N GLU A 296 -33.88 20.93 -16.01
CA GLU A 296 -32.44 20.69 -15.94
C GLU A 296 -32.15 19.59 -16.96
N THR A 297 -31.63 20.01 -18.11
CA THR A 297 -31.08 19.09 -19.11
C THR A 297 -29.89 18.41 -18.46
N VAL A 298 -30.12 17.17 -18.02
CA VAL A 298 -29.07 16.23 -17.67
C VAL A 298 -28.14 16.15 -18.87
N VAL A 299 -26.93 16.68 -18.73
CA VAL A 299 -25.90 16.63 -19.79
C VAL A 299 -25.61 15.15 -20.04
N ALA A 300 -26.09 14.64 -21.17
CA ALA A 300 -25.79 13.29 -21.60
C ALA A 300 -24.27 13.15 -21.80
N PRO A 301 -23.64 12.03 -21.40
CA PRO A 301 -22.20 11.84 -21.55
C PRO A 301 -21.84 11.86 -23.05
N THR A 302 -21.07 12.86 -23.46
CA THR A 302 -20.67 13.06 -24.86
C THR A 302 -19.37 12.34 -25.20
N GLN A 303 -18.63 11.83 -24.20
CA GLN A 303 -17.30 11.26 -24.38
C GLN A 303 -17.22 9.82 -23.87
N ARG A 304 -16.37 9.02 -24.51
CA ARG A 304 -16.09 7.62 -24.14
C ARG A 304 -14.60 7.42 -23.88
N LEU A 305 -14.29 6.55 -22.93
CA LEU A 305 -12.93 6.09 -22.69
C LEU A 305 -12.60 4.88 -23.57
N GLY A 306 -11.39 4.90 -24.12
CA GLY A 306 -10.79 3.77 -24.81
C GLY A 306 -9.52 3.28 -24.11
N VAL A 307 -9.29 1.97 -24.19
CA VAL A 307 -8.12 1.31 -23.62
C VAL A 307 -7.18 0.89 -24.74
N VAL A 308 -5.92 1.29 -24.67
CA VAL A 308 -4.90 0.94 -25.66
C VAL A 308 -3.85 0.03 -25.02
N PHE A 309 -3.77 -1.21 -25.48
CA PHE A 309 -2.68 -2.13 -25.13
C PHE A 309 -1.48 -1.90 -26.04
N ASN A 310 -0.30 -1.79 -25.44
CA ASN A 310 0.96 -1.55 -26.14
C ASN A 310 2.00 -2.58 -25.70
N PHE A 311 2.34 -3.52 -26.57
CA PHE A 311 3.31 -4.60 -26.33
C PHE A 311 4.74 -4.25 -26.78
N ASN A 312 5.03 -2.98 -27.10
CA ASN A 312 6.36 -2.54 -27.56
C ASN A 312 7.39 -2.38 -26.43
N LYS A 313 6.99 -2.61 -25.17
CA LYS A 313 7.87 -2.44 -24.02
C LYS A 313 8.84 -3.63 -23.96
N LYS A 314 10.14 -3.37 -23.94
CA LYS A 314 11.16 -4.42 -23.86
C LYS A 314 11.25 -5.06 -22.46
N ASN A 315 11.14 -4.24 -21.43
CA ASN A 315 11.27 -4.69 -20.04
C ASN A 315 9.99 -5.36 -19.58
N TYR A 316 10.11 -6.36 -18.71
CA TYR A 316 8.98 -7.01 -18.05
C TYR A 316 8.06 -5.95 -17.38
N PRO A 317 6.73 -6.04 -17.54
CA PRO A 317 5.94 -7.17 -18.04
C PRO A 317 5.73 -7.19 -19.56
N GLN A 318 6.51 -6.41 -20.33
CA GLN A 318 6.46 -6.33 -21.80
C GLN A 318 5.15 -5.76 -22.37
N PHE A 319 4.39 -5.05 -21.54
CA PHE A 319 3.23 -4.29 -22.00
C PHE A 319 3.07 -2.98 -21.23
N LYS A 320 2.29 -2.08 -21.82
CA LYS A 320 1.79 -0.86 -21.22
C LYS A 320 0.33 -0.67 -21.61
N VAL A 321 -0.46 -0.14 -20.69
CA VAL A 321 -1.85 0.24 -20.96
C VAL A 321 -1.93 1.76 -20.94
N ASP A 322 -2.31 2.32 -22.08
CA ASP A 322 -2.59 3.75 -22.25
C ASP A 322 -4.12 3.95 -22.34
N VAL A 323 -4.58 5.13 -21.93
CA VAL A 323 -6.01 5.49 -21.98
C VAL A 323 -6.20 6.60 -22.97
N VAL A 324 -7.24 6.49 -23.79
CA VAL A 324 -7.66 7.53 -24.73
C VAL A 324 -9.07 8.00 -24.43
N ILE A 325 -9.35 9.24 -24.79
CA ILE A 325 -10.69 9.82 -24.75
C ILE A 325 -11.06 10.30 -26.15
N GLY A 326 -12.31 10.10 -26.52
CA GLY A 326 -12.83 10.53 -27.81
C GLY A 326 -14.35 10.51 -27.86
N GLU A 327 -14.88 11.14 -28.91
CA GLU A 327 -16.31 11.13 -29.19
C GLU A 327 -16.66 9.84 -29.97
N PRO A 328 -17.64 9.05 -29.50
CA PRO A 328 -18.08 7.86 -30.22
C PRO A 328 -18.76 8.25 -31.54
N ASN A 329 -18.69 7.37 -32.53
CA ASN A 329 -19.45 7.50 -33.77
C ASN A 329 -20.95 7.20 -33.55
N GLU A 330 -21.77 7.47 -34.57
CA GLU A 330 -23.24 7.29 -34.51
C GLU A 330 -23.66 5.85 -34.14
N ASN A 331 -22.81 4.86 -34.42
CA ASN A 331 -23.03 3.44 -34.10
C ASN A 331 -22.46 3.00 -32.74
N SER A 332 -21.74 3.89 -32.02
CA SER A 332 -21.03 3.62 -30.76
C SER A 332 -20.04 2.45 -30.80
N ASP A 333 -19.50 2.12 -31.97
CA ASP A 333 -18.58 1.01 -32.20
C ASP A 333 -17.13 1.45 -32.49
N ALA A 334 -16.91 2.74 -32.78
CA ALA A 334 -15.58 3.34 -32.94
C ALA A 334 -15.60 4.83 -32.58
N PHE A 335 -14.42 5.47 -32.52
CA PHE A 335 -14.33 6.92 -32.35
C PHE A 335 -14.55 7.64 -33.69
N ALA A 336 -15.38 8.69 -33.69
CA ALA A 336 -15.69 9.47 -34.89
C ALA A 336 -14.52 10.36 -35.37
N GLY A 337 -13.56 10.64 -34.49
CA GLY A 337 -12.48 11.60 -34.74
C GLY A 337 -11.13 11.20 -34.14
N THR A 338 -10.23 12.17 -34.04
CA THR A 338 -8.91 11.99 -33.43
C THR A 338 -9.03 11.76 -31.93
N VAL A 339 -8.46 10.66 -31.45
CA VAL A 339 -8.45 10.34 -30.02
C VAL A 339 -7.31 11.06 -29.30
N GLU A 340 -7.58 11.57 -28.11
CA GLU A 340 -6.58 12.20 -27.26
C GLU A 340 -6.07 11.22 -26.20
N LYS A 341 -4.76 11.19 -26.00
CA LYS A 341 -4.14 10.39 -24.93
C LYS A 341 -4.38 11.06 -23.58
N LEU A 342 -5.03 10.34 -22.68
CA LEU A 342 -5.35 10.82 -21.35
C LEU A 342 -4.28 10.42 -20.33
N ASP A 343 -3.72 11.40 -19.63
CA ASP A 343 -2.78 11.16 -18.53
C ASP A 343 -3.54 10.82 -17.23
N ILE A 344 -3.77 9.53 -17.02
CA ILE A 344 -4.48 8.99 -15.86
C ILE A 344 -3.68 9.08 -14.54
N SER A 345 -2.43 9.56 -14.55
CA SER A 345 -1.65 9.83 -13.33
C SER A 345 -2.10 11.12 -12.61
N ARG A 346 -2.83 11.99 -13.33
CA ARG A 346 -3.37 13.26 -12.82
C ARG A 346 -4.86 13.16 -12.57
N TYR A 347 -5.42 14.22 -11.98
CA TYR A 347 -6.86 14.36 -11.87
C TYR A 347 -7.48 14.44 -13.26
N VAL A 348 -8.49 13.60 -13.51
CA VAL A 348 -9.28 13.52 -14.73
C VAL A 348 -10.71 13.89 -14.33
N ASN A 349 -11.31 14.84 -15.05
CA ASN A 349 -12.74 15.13 -14.88
C ASN A 349 -13.55 13.98 -15.50
N THR A 350 -14.42 13.36 -14.69
CA THR A 350 -15.26 12.21 -15.06
C THR A 350 -16.71 12.58 -15.32
N ASP A 351 -17.10 13.85 -15.19
CA ASP A 351 -18.49 14.33 -15.29
C ASP A 351 -19.10 14.07 -16.68
N ASN A 352 -18.25 14.03 -17.72
CA ASN A 352 -18.67 13.79 -19.10
C ASN A 352 -18.60 12.31 -19.53
N LEU A 353 -18.22 11.40 -18.61
CA LEU A 353 -18.03 9.98 -18.89
C LEU A 353 -19.18 9.15 -18.29
N PRO A 354 -19.62 8.09 -18.99
CA PRO A 354 -20.62 7.16 -18.44
C PRO A 354 -20.06 6.40 -17.24
N GLU A 355 -20.94 5.96 -16.33
CA GLU A 355 -20.59 5.28 -15.08
C GLU A 355 -19.63 4.08 -15.28
N GLY A 356 -19.87 3.26 -16.31
CA GLY A 356 -18.98 2.14 -16.65
C GLY A 356 -17.56 2.55 -17.03
N ASP A 357 -17.39 3.71 -17.67
CA ASP A 357 -16.07 4.25 -18.02
C ASP A 357 -15.38 4.82 -16.77
N GLN A 358 -16.15 5.36 -15.81
CA GLN A 358 -15.61 5.82 -14.53
C GLN A 358 -15.06 4.64 -13.71
N ASP A 359 -15.80 3.53 -13.66
CA ASP A 359 -15.35 2.30 -13.01
C ASP A 359 -14.10 1.74 -13.70
N LEU A 360 -14.11 1.66 -15.03
CA LEU A 360 -12.96 1.23 -15.82
C LEU A 360 -11.73 2.10 -15.56
N LEU A 361 -11.88 3.42 -15.47
CA LEU A 361 -10.81 4.36 -15.13
C LEU A 361 -10.18 4.04 -13.77
N THR A 362 -10.98 3.66 -12.77
CA THR A 362 -10.45 3.26 -11.45
C THR A 362 -9.66 1.95 -11.50
N LEU A 363 -10.03 1.02 -12.38
CA LEU A 363 -9.27 -0.21 -12.61
C LEU A 363 -7.95 0.08 -13.35
N LEU A 364 -7.98 0.89 -14.39
CA LEU A 364 -6.81 1.22 -15.21
C LEU A 364 -5.75 1.99 -14.42
N ARG A 365 -6.14 2.85 -13.48
CA ARG A 365 -5.20 3.51 -12.54
C ARG A 365 -4.36 2.51 -11.76
N LYS A 366 -4.89 1.33 -11.44
CA LYS A 366 -4.17 0.30 -10.68
C LYS A 366 -3.13 -0.47 -11.52
N LEU A 367 -3.20 -0.36 -12.85
CA LEU A 367 -2.23 -0.94 -13.80
C LEU A 367 -1.08 0.02 -14.14
N GLN A 368 -1.05 1.22 -13.55
CA GLN A 368 0.05 2.17 -13.76
C GLN A 368 1.35 1.68 -13.13
N GLU A 369 2.47 2.01 -13.76
CA GLU A 369 3.82 1.69 -13.29
C GLU A 369 4.07 2.20 -11.86
N SER A 370 3.53 3.37 -11.49
CA SER A 370 3.66 3.90 -10.14
C SER A 370 3.01 3.01 -9.07
N GLU A 371 1.86 2.42 -9.37
CA GLU A 371 1.15 1.54 -8.43
C GLU A 371 1.80 0.14 -8.38
N ILE A 372 2.28 -0.34 -9.53
CA ILE A 372 3.07 -1.58 -9.60
C ILE A 372 4.36 -1.43 -8.77
N ASN A 373 5.11 -0.34 -8.95
CA ASN A 373 6.34 -0.07 -8.21
C ASN A 373 6.11 0.05 -6.70
N LYS A 374 5.01 0.69 -6.26
CA LYS A 374 4.62 0.73 -4.84
C LYS A 374 4.31 -0.64 -4.27
N TYR A 375 3.74 -1.55 -5.06
CA TYR A 375 3.46 -2.90 -4.61
C TYR A 375 4.74 -3.72 -4.51
N ILE A 376 5.61 -3.65 -5.52
CA ILE A 376 6.92 -4.33 -5.50
C ILE A 376 7.74 -3.81 -4.32
N SER A 377 7.84 -2.50 -4.11
CA SER A 377 8.64 -1.93 -3.02
C SER A 377 8.17 -2.33 -1.62
N ARG A 378 6.90 -2.74 -1.45
CA ARG A 378 6.35 -3.23 -0.18
C ARG A 378 6.53 -4.73 0.04
N ASN A 379 6.49 -5.53 -1.03
CA ASN A 379 6.47 -6.99 -0.95
C ASN A 379 7.77 -7.65 -1.42
N SER A 380 8.68 -6.89 -2.04
CA SER A 380 9.99 -7.37 -2.47
C SER A 380 10.97 -7.41 -1.28
N PRO A 381 11.89 -8.40 -1.25
CA PRO A 381 13.01 -8.42 -0.30
C PRO A 381 13.94 -7.19 -0.43
N PHE A 382 13.83 -6.44 -1.52
CA PHE A 382 14.56 -5.18 -1.77
C PHE A 382 13.77 -3.92 -1.40
N SER A 383 12.84 -4.04 -0.45
CA SER A 383 12.05 -2.94 0.09
C SER A 383 12.95 -1.76 0.51
N GLY A 384 12.74 -0.58 -0.09
CA GLY A 384 13.51 0.65 0.17
C GLY A 384 14.65 0.97 -0.81
N ILE A 385 15.13 0.01 -1.62
CA ILE A 385 16.11 0.28 -2.69
C ILE A 385 15.51 0.17 -4.09
N TRP A 386 14.31 -0.39 -4.26
CA TRP A 386 13.64 -0.54 -5.56
C TRP A 386 13.59 0.75 -6.39
N GLU A 387 13.26 1.89 -5.78
CA GLU A 387 13.20 3.19 -6.49
C GLU A 387 14.59 3.75 -6.87
N ASN A 388 15.65 3.23 -6.25
CA ASN A 388 17.04 3.65 -6.46
C ASN A 388 17.84 2.67 -7.34
N ILE A 389 17.30 1.47 -7.62
CA ILE A 389 17.89 0.56 -8.59
C ILE A 389 17.68 1.20 -9.96
N ILE A 390 18.75 1.75 -10.52
CA ILE A 390 18.77 2.18 -11.92
C ILE A 390 18.69 0.90 -12.74
N HIS A 391 17.47 0.49 -13.10
CA HIS A 391 17.27 -0.53 -14.11
C HIS A 391 17.83 0.01 -15.41
N GLN A 392 19.05 -0.42 -15.78
CA GLN A 392 19.52 -0.23 -17.14
C GLN A 392 18.54 -0.96 -18.06
N GLU A 393 18.18 -0.34 -19.18
CA GLU A 393 17.12 -0.86 -20.08
C GLU A 393 17.41 -2.28 -20.61
N ASP A 394 18.62 -2.79 -20.42
CA ASP A 394 19.07 -4.13 -20.84
C ASP A 394 19.18 -5.16 -19.69
N ASP A 395 18.96 -4.78 -18.43
CA ASP A 395 19.11 -5.69 -17.28
C ASP A 395 17.77 -6.36 -16.94
N ASP A 396 17.71 -7.68 -17.07
CA ASP A 396 16.50 -8.46 -16.84
C ASP A 396 16.15 -8.50 -15.34
N LEU A 397 14.86 -8.42 -15.03
CA LEU A 397 14.41 -8.46 -13.64
C LEU A 397 14.62 -9.85 -13.02
N PRO A 398 14.98 -9.95 -11.73
CA PRO A 398 15.01 -11.23 -11.03
C PRO A 398 13.64 -11.93 -11.10
N ASP A 399 13.66 -13.26 -11.21
CA ASP A 399 12.43 -14.06 -11.38
C ASP A 399 11.42 -13.83 -10.23
N GLU A 400 11.90 -13.74 -8.99
CA GLU A 400 11.07 -13.42 -7.81
C GLU A 400 10.33 -12.07 -7.97
N THR A 401 10.97 -11.08 -8.61
CA THR A 401 10.35 -9.77 -8.85
C THR A 401 9.32 -9.85 -9.98
N LYS A 402 9.60 -10.63 -11.03
CA LYS A 402 8.64 -10.90 -12.11
C LYS A 402 7.40 -11.63 -11.61
N GLU A 403 7.57 -12.57 -10.69
CA GLU A 403 6.48 -13.29 -10.02
C GLU A 403 5.63 -12.35 -9.17
N LEU A 404 6.23 -11.51 -8.32
CA LEU A 404 5.51 -10.51 -7.54
C LEU A 404 4.72 -9.53 -8.42
N MET A 405 5.31 -9.12 -9.55
CA MET A 405 4.63 -8.29 -10.54
C MET A 405 3.45 -9.02 -11.19
N ALA A 406 3.62 -10.30 -11.55
CA ALA A 406 2.55 -11.12 -12.11
C ALA A 406 1.41 -11.30 -11.11
N GLU A 407 1.73 -11.59 -9.85
CA GLU A 407 0.76 -11.78 -8.77
C GLU A 407 -0.09 -10.52 -8.53
N TYR A 408 0.52 -9.34 -8.63
CA TYR A 408 -0.21 -8.07 -8.56
C TYR A 408 -1.08 -7.79 -9.79
N LEU A 409 -0.56 -8.06 -10.99
CA LEU A 409 -1.19 -7.70 -12.25
C LEU A 409 -2.34 -8.65 -12.62
N LEU A 410 -2.16 -9.95 -12.45
CA LEU A 410 -3.10 -10.97 -12.88
C LEU A 410 -4.55 -10.74 -12.39
N PRO A 411 -4.83 -10.54 -11.08
CA PRO A 411 -6.20 -10.32 -10.62
C PRO A 411 -6.81 -9.01 -11.15
N LYS A 412 -5.99 -8.00 -11.43
CA LYS A 412 -6.44 -6.71 -11.97
C LYS A 412 -6.76 -6.83 -13.46
N LEU A 413 -5.91 -7.52 -14.22
CA LEU A 413 -6.14 -7.81 -15.63
C LEU A 413 -7.39 -8.66 -15.82
N LYS A 414 -7.58 -9.71 -15.00
CA LYS A 414 -8.83 -10.50 -15.00
C LYS A 414 -10.06 -9.63 -14.80
N LYS A 415 -10.01 -8.72 -13.82
CA LYS A 415 -11.11 -7.80 -13.55
C LYS A 415 -11.39 -6.84 -14.72
N VAL A 416 -10.35 -6.29 -15.33
CA VAL A 416 -10.47 -5.44 -16.53
C VAL A 416 -11.09 -6.23 -17.68
N PHE A 417 -10.69 -7.48 -17.90
CA PHE A 417 -11.20 -8.34 -18.98
C PHE A 417 -12.67 -8.70 -18.74
N SER A 418 -13.06 -9.03 -17.51
CA SER A 418 -14.45 -9.35 -17.17
C SER A 418 -15.39 -8.14 -17.31
N GLU A 419 -14.94 -6.95 -16.92
CA GLU A 419 -15.78 -5.73 -16.97
C GLU A 419 -15.78 -5.07 -18.36
N SER A 420 -14.73 -5.28 -19.15
CA SER A 420 -14.59 -4.71 -20.50
C SER A 420 -14.92 -5.71 -21.61
N ALA A 421 -15.41 -6.91 -21.27
CA ALA A 421 -15.81 -7.91 -22.24
C ALA A 421 -16.95 -7.37 -23.12
N GLY A 422 -16.72 -7.26 -24.43
CA GLY A 422 -17.67 -6.69 -25.38
C GLY A 422 -17.66 -5.16 -25.48
N ASN A 423 -16.74 -4.47 -24.80
CA ASN A 423 -16.54 -3.03 -25.02
C ASN A 423 -15.81 -2.81 -26.36
N PRO A 424 -16.37 -2.03 -27.31
CA PRO A 424 -15.74 -1.80 -28.61
C PRO A 424 -14.55 -0.83 -28.56
N PHE A 425 -14.38 -0.07 -27.47
CA PHE A 425 -13.32 0.92 -27.33
C PHE A 425 -12.02 0.32 -26.75
N ILE A 426 -11.60 -0.82 -27.28
CA ILE A 426 -10.36 -1.47 -26.88
C ILE A 426 -9.49 -1.60 -28.13
N PHE A 427 -8.23 -1.20 -28.00
CA PHE A 427 -7.32 -1.05 -29.11
C PHE A 427 -5.95 -1.66 -28.80
N LEU A 428 -5.27 -2.08 -29.85
CA LEU A 428 -3.91 -2.53 -29.86
C LEU A 428 -3.06 -1.51 -30.63
N LEU A 429 -1.92 -1.10 -30.04
CA LEU A 429 -0.89 -0.37 -30.78
C LEU A 429 0.06 -1.37 -31.43
N GLN A 430 0.10 -1.36 -32.76
CA GLN A 430 0.95 -2.28 -33.53
C GLN A 430 2.45 -2.18 -33.20
N ASP A 431 3.17 -3.27 -33.46
CA ASP A 431 4.61 -3.39 -33.20
C ASP A 431 5.40 -2.23 -33.85
N LYS A 432 6.22 -1.57 -33.05
CA LYS A 432 7.11 -0.43 -33.39
C LYS A 432 6.43 0.82 -33.96
N LYS A 433 5.10 0.94 -33.91
CA LYS A 433 4.40 2.16 -34.38
C LYS A 433 4.26 3.22 -33.29
N THR A 434 4.39 4.48 -33.68
CA THR A 434 4.16 5.62 -32.78
C THR A 434 2.67 5.74 -32.42
N PHE A 435 2.37 6.18 -31.21
CA PHE A 435 0.99 6.43 -30.74
C PHE A 435 0.30 7.51 -31.60
N LYS A 436 -0.48 7.06 -32.59
CA LYS A 436 -1.31 7.86 -33.48
C LYS A 436 -2.61 7.12 -33.68
N THR A 437 -3.73 7.82 -33.79
CA THR A 437 -5.07 7.22 -33.98
C THR A 437 -5.11 6.23 -35.13
N ASN A 438 -4.42 6.51 -36.24
CA ASN A 438 -4.37 5.63 -37.43
C ASN A 438 -3.59 4.32 -37.23
N ASN A 439 -2.82 4.21 -36.16
CA ASN A 439 -2.02 3.02 -35.85
C ASN A 439 -2.67 2.14 -34.76
N LEU A 440 -3.88 2.50 -34.32
CA LEU A 440 -4.64 1.75 -33.33
C LEU A 440 -5.57 0.78 -34.07
N GLU A 441 -5.43 -0.51 -33.77
CA GLU A 441 -6.30 -1.55 -34.30
C GLU A 441 -7.29 -1.98 -33.23
N GLN A 442 -8.52 -2.24 -33.62
CA GLN A 442 -9.56 -2.63 -32.67
C GLN A 442 -9.27 -4.04 -32.15
N LEU A 443 -9.32 -4.21 -30.84
CA LEU A 443 -9.06 -5.46 -30.15
C LEU A 443 -10.31 -5.87 -29.37
N GLN A 444 -10.61 -7.17 -29.33
CA GLN A 444 -11.68 -7.70 -28.50
C GLN A 444 -11.11 -8.44 -27.30
N LEU A 445 -11.57 -8.10 -26.09
CA LEU A 445 -11.25 -8.87 -24.90
C LEU A 445 -12.26 -9.99 -24.68
N GLN A 446 -11.75 -11.16 -24.30
CA GLN A 446 -12.57 -12.27 -23.83
C GLN A 446 -12.60 -12.28 -22.31
N GLY A 447 -13.79 -12.41 -21.73
CA GLY A 447 -13.97 -12.48 -20.27
C GLY A 447 -13.56 -13.83 -19.66
N GLU A 448 -13.49 -14.90 -20.47
CA GLU A 448 -13.05 -16.22 -20.03
C GLU A 448 -11.53 -16.34 -20.01
N GLU A 449 -11.00 -16.97 -18.97
CA GLU A 449 -9.56 -17.17 -18.81
C GLU A 449 -9.02 -18.20 -19.81
N ALA A 450 -7.88 -17.89 -20.42
CA ALA A 450 -7.13 -18.86 -21.19
C ALA A 450 -6.56 -19.94 -20.24
N GLN A 451 -6.87 -21.21 -20.52
CA GLN A 451 -6.44 -22.33 -19.68
C GLN A 451 -5.55 -23.30 -20.47
N PRO A 452 -4.50 -23.85 -19.84
CA PRO A 452 -3.72 -24.91 -20.46
C PRO A 452 -4.55 -26.19 -20.54
N HIS A 453 -4.61 -26.80 -21.73
CA HIS A 453 -5.23 -28.08 -21.99
C HIS A 453 -4.15 -29.11 -22.37
N PHE A 454 -3.96 -30.12 -21.52
CA PHE A 454 -2.95 -31.15 -21.72
C PHE A 454 -3.54 -32.39 -22.39
N ILE A 455 -3.01 -32.73 -23.57
CA ILE A 455 -3.33 -33.95 -24.29
C ILE A 455 -2.20 -34.95 -24.04
N ILE A 456 -2.52 -36.00 -23.29
CA ILE A 456 -1.57 -37.08 -22.96
C ILE A 456 -1.89 -38.27 -23.85
N ARG A 457 -0.96 -38.66 -24.72
CA ARG A 457 -1.10 -39.89 -25.53
C ARG A 457 -0.27 -40.99 -24.91
N THR A 458 -0.94 -42.10 -24.61
CA THR A 458 -0.30 -43.31 -24.11
C THR A 458 0.24 -44.11 -25.31
N PRO A 459 1.46 -44.66 -25.19
CA PRO A 459 2.02 -45.47 -26.26
C PRO A 459 1.26 -46.80 -26.40
N VAL A 460 1.02 -47.21 -27.64
CA VAL A 460 0.36 -48.49 -27.99
C VAL A 460 1.29 -49.69 -27.77
N ALA A 461 2.61 -49.47 -27.70
CA ALA A 461 3.62 -50.49 -27.49
C ALA A 461 4.26 -50.41 -26.09
N THR A 462 4.46 -51.58 -25.46
CA THR A 462 5.15 -51.71 -24.17
C THR A 462 6.59 -51.18 -24.26
N GLY A 463 6.87 -50.09 -23.55
CA GLY A 463 8.21 -49.51 -23.43
C GLY A 463 8.45 -48.18 -24.18
N ALA A 464 7.47 -47.66 -24.92
CA ALA A 464 7.59 -46.32 -25.52
C ALA A 464 7.28 -45.20 -24.51
N PRO A 465 7.86 -43.99 -24.68
CA PRO A 465 7.63 -42.86 -23.79
C PRO A 465 6.24 -42.24 -24.01
N TYR A 466 5.64 -41.71 -22.95
CA TYR A 466 4.42 -40.88 -23.04
C TYR A 466 4.70 -39.60 -23.82
N THR A 467 3.76 -39.18 -24.67
CA THR A 467 3.82 -37.85 -25.32
C THR A 467 2.79 -36.93 -24.69
N ILE A 468 3.24 -35.78 -24.20
CA ILE A 468 2.40 -34.74 -23.60
C ILE A 468 2.42 -33.54 -24.55
N GLN A 469 1.25 -33.11 -25.02
CA GLN A 469 1.08 -31.88 -25.79
C GLN A 469 0.25 -30.90 -24.95
N CYS A 470 0.72 -29.65 -24.83
CA CYS A 470 -0.03 -28.58 -24.15
C CYS A 470 -0.59 -27.61 -25.18
N ARG A 471 -1.90 -27.34 -25.09
CA ARG A 471 -2.64 -26.36 -25.90
C ARG A 471 -3.22 -25.29 -25.01
N VAL A 472 -3.56 -24.15 -25.58
CA VAL A 472 -4.25 -23.06 -24.88
C VAL A 472 -5.71 -23.09 -25.29
N LYS A 473 -6.61 -23.30 -24.32
CA LYS A 473 -8.04 -23.18 -24.51
C LYS A 473 -8.46 -21.76 -24.19
N ALA A 474 -8.86 -21.01 -25.22
CA ALA A 474 -9.38 -19.64 -25.10
C ALA A 474 -10.87 -19.66 -25.52
N GLY A 475 -11.74 -19.76 -24.53
CA GLY A 475 -13.18 -19.97 -24.72
C GLY A 475 -13.50 -21.29 -25.44
N PRO A 476 -14.23 -21.27 -26.57
CA PRO A 476 -14.58 -22.47 -27.33
C PRO A 476 -13.46 -22.95 -28.27
N LEU A 477 -12.37 -22.19 -28.42
CA LEU A 477 -11.28 -22.49 -29.36
C LEU A 477 -10.05 -23.03 -28.62
N GLU A 478 -9.28 -23.87 -29.32
CA GLU A 478 -7.99 -24.38 -28.86
C GLU A 478 -6.89 -23.92 -29.82
N PHE A 479 -5.84 -23.35 -29.27
CA PHE A 479 -4.66 -22.87 -29.98
C PHE A 479 -3.41 -23.61 -29.50
N ASP A 480 -2.36 -23.70 -30.31
CA ASP A 480 -1.07 -24.18 -29.83
C ASP A 480 -0.36 -23.04 -29.07
N LEU A 481 0.47 -23.37 -28.07
CA LEU A 481 1.19 -22.36 -27.26
C LEU A 481 2.05 -21.39 -28.09
N GLY A 482 2.56 -21.86 -29.22
CA GLY A 482 3.38 -21.07 -30.15
C GLY A 482 2.59 -20.04 -30.96
N ASP A 483 1.26 -20.10 -30.95
CA ASP A 483 0.38 -19.17 -31.67
C ASP A 483 0.18 -17.86 -30.88
N ASN A 484 0.79 -17.72 -29.70
CA ASN A 484 0.70 -16.49 -28.91
C ASN A 484 1.48 -15.36 -29.58
N GLU A 485 0.78 -14.38 -30.13
CA GLU A 485 1.34 -13.18 -30.74
C GLU A 485 1.75 -12.12 -29.70
N ALA A 486 1.38 -12.29 -28.43
CA ALA A 486 1.73 -11.35 -27.38
C ALA A 486 3.20 -11.48 -26.98
N ALA A 487 3.91 -10.35 -26.91
CA ALA A 487 5.26 -10.31 -26.34
C ALA A 487 5.28 -10.58 -24.83
N SER A 488 4.14 -10.37 -24.14
CA SER A 488 4.01 -10.50 -22.69
C SER A 488 3.49 -11.89 -22.30
N PRO A 489 4.05 -12.53 -21.26
CA PRO A 489 3.57 -13.83 -20.78
C PRO A 489 2.22 -13.76 -20.05
N LEU A 490 1.71 -12.55 -19.79
CA LEU A 490 0.44 -12.33 -19.07
C LEU A 490 -0.77 -12.33 -20.00
N PHE A 491 -0.56 -12.33 -21.32
CA PHE A 491 -1.61 -12.29 -22.32
C PHE A 491 -1.45 -13.42 -23.32
N PHE A 492 -2.59 -13.91 -23.82
CA PHE A 492 -2.65 -14.76 -24.99
C PHE A 492 -3.35 -13.98 -26.10
N LEU A 493 -2.59 -13.55 -27.10
CA LEU A 493 -3.07 -12.80 -28.25
C LEU A 493 -3.07 -13.72 -29.47
N TYR A 494 -4.14 -13.69 -30.24
CA TYR A 494 -4.28 -14.48 -31.47
C TYR A 494 -5.09 -13.69 -32.50
N ASN A 495 -4.83 -13.93 -33.78
CA ASN A 495 -5.53 -13.32 -34.92
C ASN A 495 -5.39 -11.78 -35.00
N ASN A 496 -4.22 -11.21 -34.70
CA ASN A 496 -3.89 -9.81 -35.00
C ASN A 496 -2.92 -9.63 -36.17
#